data_AF-A0A1F5ZMS2-F1
#
_entry.id   AF-A0A1F5ZMS2-F1
#
_cell.length_a   1.000
_cell.length_b   1.000
_cell.length_c   1.000
_cell.angle_alpha   90.00
_cell.angle_beta   90.00
_cell.angle_gamma   90.00
#
_symmetry.space_group_name_H-M   'P 1'
#
loop_
_entity.id
_entity.type
_entity.pdbx_description
1 polymer ?
#
loop_
_entity_poly.entity_id
_entity_poly.type
_entity_poly.pdbx_seq_one_letter_code
_entity_poly.pdbx_strand_id
1 'polypeptide(L)'
;MVVSLCGVVKNMRGYVRRCMDRRFGQATRKAFEEKTGLAPTDYWDESYPGGAALDTDQTGIEYAASHGATMFGYQAHGDHCGGQPDVSDADIQARLDVQIAQLSKKYPGRHFRIFATEAGVEIKEV
;
A
#
# COMPACT_ATOMS: atom_id res chain seq x y z
N MET A 1 32.48 -21.60 -20.18
CA MET A 1 31.11 -21.53 -19.65
C MET A 1 31.02 -20.33 -18.73
N VAL A 2 30.37 -19.25 -19.17
CA VAL A 2 30.12 -18.09 -18.32
C VAL A 2 28.79 -18.34 -17.61
N VAL A 3 28.85 -18.62 -16.31
CA VAL A 3 27.65 -18.71 -15.48
C VAL A 3 27.20 -17.26 -15.24
N SER A 4 26.20 -16.82 -15.99
CA SER A 4 25.49 -15.58 -15.69
C SER A 4 24.72 -15.78 -14.39
N LEU A 5 25.26 -15.29 -13.28
CA LEU A 5 24.61 -15.22 -11.97
C LEU A 5 23.57 -14.07 -11.88
N CYS A 6 23.18 -13.47 -13.00
CA CYS A 6 22.23 -12.35 -13.05
C CYS A 6 20.95 -12.78 -13.79
N GLY A 7 20.18 -13.67 -13.19
CA GLY A 7 19.04 -14.33 -13.85
C GLY A 7 17.71 -14.27 -13.12
N VAL A 8 17.64 -13.75 -11.89
CA VAL A 8 16.37 -13.52 -11.20
C VAL A 8 16.47 -12.19 -10.48
N VAL A 9 16.34 -11.08 -11.23
CA VAL A 9 15.69 -9.93 -10.61
C VAL A 9 14.29 -10.45 -10.32
N LYS A 10 14.02 -10.82 -9.07
CA LYS A 10 12.67 -11.18 -8.65
C LYS A 10 11.88 -9.91 -8.93
N ASN A 11 11.13 -9.87 -10.04
CA ASN A 11 10.44 -8.67 -10.50
C ASN A 11 9.56 -8.22 -9.32
N MET A 12 9.98 -7.18 -8.60
CA MET A 12 9.17 -6.63 -7.52
C MET A 12 7.94 -6.03 -8.20
N ARG A 13 6.79 -6.71 -8.06
CA ARG A 13 5.57 -6.40 -8.81
C ARG A 13 4.62 -5.52 -8.02
N GLY A 14 4.81 -5.44 -6.70
CA GLY A 14 3.89 -4.73 -5.82
C GLY A 14 4.53 -3.58 -5.08
N TYR A 15 3.71 -2.64 -4.64
CA TYR A 15 4.07 -1.62 -3.66
C TYR A 15 2.90 -1.45 -2.71
N VAL A 16 3.15 -1.32 -1.41
CA VAL A 16 2.12 -0.99 -0.43
C VAL A 16 2.57 0.21 0.41
N ARG A 17 1.70 1.22 0.50
CA ARG A 17 1.82 2.31 1.46
C ARG A 17 0.83 2.10 2.59
N ARG A 18 1.29 2.12 3.83
CA ARG A 18 0.44 1.90 5.00
C ARG A 18 0.71 2.89 6.12
N CYS A 19 -0.21 2.95 7.06
CA CYS A 19 0.05 3.60 8.33
C CYS A 19 1.12 2.82 9.10
N MET A 20 1.95 3.54 9.86
CA MET A 20 2.98 2.94 10.70
C MET A 20 2.43 2.30 11.99
N ASP A 21 1.14 2.45 12.30
CA ASP A 21 0.54 1.89 13.51
C ASP A 21 0.71 0.36 13.54
N ARG A 22 1.43 -0.11 14.57
CA ARG A 22 1.76 -1.53 14.76
C ARG A 22 0.54 -2.44 14.86
N ARG A 23 -0.63 -1.92 15.27
CA ARG A 23 -1.88 -2.69 15.36
C ARG A 23 -2.28 -3.30 14.01
N PHE A 24 -2.00 -2.59 12.91
CA PHE A 24 -2.57 -2.93 11.60
C PHE A 24 -1.53 -3.35 10.56
N GLY A 25 -0.23 -3.17 10.84
CA GLY A 25 0.84 -3.44 9.87
C GLY A 25 0.89 -4.88 9.36
N GLN A 26 0.84 -5.88 10.26
CA GLN A 26 0.87 -7.29 9.87
C GLN A 26 -0.39 -7.70 9.10
N ALA A 27 -1.57 -7.29 9.58
CA ALA A 27 -2.84 -7.63 8.95
C ALA A 27 -2.97 -7.01 7.54
N THR A 28 -2.49 -5.77 7.37
CA THR A 28 -2.45 -5.09 6.07
C THR A 28 -1.61 -5.85 5.05
N ARG A 29 -0.37 -6.22 5.42
CA ARG A 29 0.53 -6.98 4.53
C ARG A 29 -0.08 -8.31 4.13
N LYS A 30 -0.60 -9.06 5.10
CA LYS A 30 -1.26 -10.35 4.86
C LYS A 30 -2.44 -10.19 3.88
N ALA A 31 -3.32 -9.21 4.10
CA ALA A 31 -4.46 -8.97 3.22
C ALA A 31 -4.02 -8.60 1.79
N PHE A 32 -2.96 -7.78 1.65
CA PHE A 32 -2.40 -7.42 0.36
C PHE A 32 -1.80 -8.63 -0.37
N GLU A 33 -1.01 -9.45 0.33
CA GLU A 33 -0.42 -10.69 -0.19
C GLU A 33 -1.50 -11.68 -0.64
N GLU A 34 -2.53 -11.90 0.16
CA GLU A 34 -3.66 -12.79 -0.18
C GLU A 34 -4.44 -12.29 -1.40
N LYS A 35 -4.65 -10.97 -1.51
CA LYS A 35 -5.41 -10.38 -2.63
C LYS A 35 -4.63 -10.36 -3.95
N THR A 36 -3.31 -10.23 -3.88
CA THR A 36 -2.43 -10.05 -5.05
C THR A 36 -1.72 -11.34 -5.46
N GLY A 37 -1.58 -12.31 -4.55
CA GLY A 37 -0.75 -13.50 -4.72
C GLY A 37 0.75 -13.23 -4.62
N LEU A 38 1.16 -12.03 -4.19
CA LEU A 38 2.57 -11.66 -4.03
C LEU A 38 3.13 -12.25 -2.72
N ALA A 39 4.40 -12.67 -2.73
CA ALA A 39 5.10 -12.97 -1.49
C ALA A 39 5.63 -11.68 -0.84
N PRO A 40 5.97 -11.68 0.46
CA PRO A 40 6.59 -10.54 1.16
C PRO A 40 7.85 -9.97 0.48
N THR A 41 8.53 -10.76 -0.37
CA THR A 41 9.76 -10.37 -1.08
C THR A 41 9.49 -9.83 -2.49
N ASP A 42 8.23 -9.77 -2.92
CA ASP A 42 7.83 -9.35 -4.27
C ASP A 42 7.21 -7.94 -4.31
N TYR A 43 7.29 -7.19 -3.20
CA TYR A 43 6.79 -5.82 -3.12
C TYR A 43 7.59 -4.94 -2.15
N TRP A 44 7.51 -3.63 -2.36
CA TRP A 44 8.03 -2.61 -1.43
C TRP A 44 6.96 -2.25 -0.38
N ASP A 45 7.34 -2.16 0.91
CA ASP A 45 6.48 -1.74 2.03
C ASP A 45 6.95 -0.38 2.56
N GLU A 46 6.14 0.66 2.36
CA GLU A 46 6.39 2.00 2.87
C GLU A 46 5.36 2.35 3.95
N SER A 47 5.80 3.01 5.03
CA SER A 47 4.90 3.40 6.11
C SER A 47 5.08 4.84 6.59
N TYR A 48 3.95 5.54 6.77
CA TYR A 48 3.87 6.92 7.26
C TYR A 48 2.86 7.05 8.40
N PRO A 49 2.88 8.12 9.22
CA PRO A 49 1.75 8.43 10.09
C PRO A 49 0.53 8.74 9.21
N GLY A 50 -0.61 8.09 9.47
CA GLY A 50 -1.85 8.31 8.70
C GLY A 50 -1.96 7.48 7.41
N GLY A 51 -0.87 6.86 6.97
CA GLY A 51 -0.86 5.98 5.80
C GLY A 51 -1.11 6.71 4.48
N ALA A 52 -1.79 6.03 3.55
CA ALA A 52 -2.03 6.54 2.20
C ALA A 52 -3.22 7.51 2.09
N ALA A 53 -3.94 7.78 3.19
CA ALA A 53 -5.03 8.76 3.21
C ALA A 53 -4.54 10.21 3.22
N LEU A 54 -3.25 10.43 3.48
CA LEU A 54 -2.62 11.74 3.45
C LEU A 54 -1.77 11.88 2.19
N ASP A 55 -1.64 13.11 1.71
CA ASP A 55 -0.66 13.43 0.69
C ASP A 55 0.74 13.40 1.33
N THR A 56 1.51 12.38 1.00
CA THR A 56 2.87 12.16 1.51
C THR A 56 3.84 12.10 0.35
N ASP A 57 5.13 12.19 0.67
CA ASP A 57 6.23 12.03 -0.29
C ASP A 57 5.98 10.84 -1.24
N GLN A 58 6.15 11.08 -2.54
CA GLN A 58 5.91 10.10 -3.59
C GLN A 58 7.17 9.35 -4.01
N THR A 59 8.34 9.69 -3.46
CA THR A 59 9.63 9.06 -3.77
C THR A 59 9.56 7.53 -3.73
N GLY A 60 8.90 6.96 -2.71
CA GLY A 60 8.76 5.50 -2.57
C GLY A 60 7.96 4.83 -3.70
N ILE A 61 6.79 5.39 -4.05
CA ILE A 61 5.95 4.85 -5.13
C ILE A 61 6.57 5.10 -6.51
N GLU A 62 7.25 6.24 -6.70
CA GLU A 62 7.97 6.55 -7.94
C GLU A 62 9.13 5.58 -8.17
N TYR A 63 9.90 5.31 -7.11
CA TYR A 63 10.95 4.29 -7.16
C TYR A 63 10.37 2.91 -7.47
N ALA A 64 9.31 2.50 -6.78
CA ALA A 64 8.68 1.21 -7.02
C ALA A 64 8.17 1.07 -8.46
N ALA A 65 7.48 2.09 -8.98
CA ALA A 65 6.98 2.11 -10.34
C ALA A 65 8.11 2.05 -11.37
N SER A 66 9.19 2.82 -11.17
CA SER A 66 10.36 2.77 -12.08
C SER A 66 11.10 1.43 -12.06
N HIS A 67 10.86 0.59 -11.04
CA HIS A 67 11.44 -0.74 -10.90
C HIS A 67 10.44 -1.88 -11.18
N GLY A 68 9.28 -1.58 -11.77
CA GLY A 68 8.36 -2.59 -12.29
C GLY A 68 7.15 -2.90 -11.41
N ALA A 69 6.86 -2.08 -10.38
CA ALA A 69 5.60 -2.19 -9.67
C ALA A 69 4.41 -2.02 -10.63
N THR A 70 3.44 -2.94 -10.53
CA THR A 70 2.17 -2.91 -11.29
C THR A 70 0.96 -3.21 -10.40
N MET A 71 1.16 -3.50 -9.12
CA MET A 71 0.12 -3.73 -8.11
C MET A 71 0.35 -2.79 -6.93
N PHE A 72 -0.57 -1.87 -6.67
CA PHE A 72 -0.38 -0.80 -5.70
C PHE A 72 -1.42 -0.88 -4.58
N GLY A 73 -0.99 -1.09 -3.34
CA GLY A 73 -1.82 -1.08 -2.14
C GLY A 73 -1.74 0.25 -1.42
N TYR A 74 -2.89 0.80 -1.07
CA TYR A 74 -3.03 2.08 -0.36
C TYR A 74 -3.82 1.83 0.91
N GLN A 75 -3.16 1.92 2.05
CA GLN A 75 -3.76 1.61 3.34
C GLN A 75 -3.89 2.83 4.25
N ALA A 76 -5.06 2.92 4.87
CA ALA A 76 -5.31 3.73 6.07
C ALA A 76 -6.08 2.89 7.11
N HIS A 77 -6.15 3.36 8.35
CA HIS A 77 -6.91 2.68 9.40
C HIS A 77 -7.80 3.63 10.19
N GLY A 78 -8.84 3.06 10.78
CA GLY A 78 -9.71 3.69 11.76
C GLY A 78 -9.22 3.51 13.19
N ASP A 79 -10.13 3.57 14.15
CA ASP A 79 -9.86 3.29 15.57
C ASP A 79 -8.75 4.18 16.17
N HIS A 80 -8.98 5.49 16.09
CA HIS A 80 -8.13 6.54 16.67
C HIS A 80 -6.71 6.55 16.06
N CYS A 81 -6.61 6.92 14.79
CA CYS A 81 -5.34 7.06 14.09
C CYS A 81 -4.52 8.25 14.61
N GLY A 82 -3.38 7.99 15.26
CA GLY A 82 -2.48 9.06 15.74
C GLY A 82 -1.89 9.95 14.65
N GLY A 83 -1.85 9.47 13.39
CA GLY A 83 -1.46 10.29 12.24
C GLY A 83 -2.58 11.15 11.67
N GLN A 84 -3.82 10.97 12.14
CA GLN A 84 -5.01 11.72 11.75
C GLN A 84 -5.88 12.00 12.99
N PRO A 85 -5.40 12.83 13.93
CA PRO A 85 -6.11 13.10 15.19
C PRO A 85 -7.48 13.75 14.91
N ASP A 86 -8.47 13.32 15.69
CA ASP A 86 -9.85 13.85 15.67
C ASP A 86 -10.60 13.68 14.34
N VAL A 87 -10.12 12.81 13.45
CA VAL A 87 -10.76 12.48 12.18
C VAL A 87 -11.58 11.21 12.32
N SER A 88 -12.82 11.21 11.82
CA SER A 88 -13.67 10.03 11.83
C SER A 88 -13.18 8.98 10.82
N ASP A 89 -13.47 7.70 11.09
CA ASP A 89 -13.14 6.61 10.16
C ASP A 89 -13.74 6.83 8.77
N ALA A 90 -14.94 7.42 8.68
CA ALA A 90 -15.59 7.73 7.41
C ALA A 90 -14.83 8.81 6.62
N ASP A 91 -14.33 9.83 7.30
CA ASP A 91 -13.53 10.89 6.68
C ASP A 91 -12.15 10.37 6.24
N ILE A 92 -11.51 9.50 7.03
CA ILE A 92 -10.25 8.85 6.64
C ILE A 92 -10.47 8.01 5.37
N GLN A 93 -11.55 7.25 5.33
CA GLN A 93 -11.95 6.45 4.18
C GLN A 93 -12.18 7.30 2.93
N ALA A 94 -12.88 8.43 3.06
CA ALA A 94 -13.13 9.34 1.96
C ALA A 94 -11.83 9.98 1.43
N ARG A 95 -10.91 10.36 2.32
CA ARG A 95 -9.58 10.88 1.94
C ARG A 95 -8.75 9.85 1.20
N LEU A 96 -8.75 8.60 1.68
CA LEU A 96 -8.09 7.49 1.03
C LEU A 96 -8.63 7.28 -0.40
N ASP A 97 -9.95 7.32 -0.58
CA ASP A 97 -10.57 7.15 -1.90
C ASP A 97 -10.16 8.28 -2.87
N VAL A 98 -10.09 9.53 -2.40
CA VAL A 98 -9.59 10.66 -3.20
C VAL A 98 -8.13 10.47 -3.61
N GLN A 99 -7.27 10.06 -2.68
CA GLN A 99 -5.85 9.81 -2.97
C GLN A 99 -5.67 8.69 -4.00
N ILE A 100 -6.40 7.58 -3.85
CA ILE A 100 -6.30 6.48 -4.82
C ILE A 100 -6.76 6.91 -6.20
N ALA A 101 -7.83 7.69 -6.31
CA ALA A 101 -8.31 8.21 -7.59
C ALA A 101 -7.31 9.14 -8.30
N GLN A 102 -6.41 9.79 -7.55
CA GLN A 102 -5.32 10.58 -8.11
C GLN A 102 -4.15 9.69 -8.52
N LEU A 103 -3.74 8.77 -7.64
CA LEU A 103 -2.59 7.90 -7.85
C LEU A 103 -2.82 6.87 -8.97
N SER A 104 -4.04 6.36 -9.14
CA SER A 104 -4.39 5.44 -10.24
C SER A 104 -4.33 6.07 -11.63
N LYS A 105 -4.44 7.39 -11.72
CA LYS A 105 -4.21 8.13 -12.98
C LYS A 105 -2.71 8.27 -13.28
N LYS A 106 -1.88 8.38 -12.24
CA LYS A 106 -0.43 8.61 -12.37
C LYS A 106 0.34 7.32 -12.59
N TYR A 107 -0.04 6.23 -11.93
CA TYR A 107 0.67 4.95 -11.96
C TYR A 107 -0.20 3.87 -12.60
N PRO A 108 0.08 3.44 -13.84
CA PRO A 108 -0.68 2.36 -14.47
C PRO A 108 -0.50 1.03 -13.73
N GLY A 109 -1.60 0.33 -13.47
CA GLY A 109 -1.57 -0.96 -12.80
C GLY A 109 -2.89 -1.33 -12.15
N ARG A 110 -2.84 -2.28 -11.22
CA ARG A 110 -3.95 -2.68 -10.36
C ARG A 110 -3.83 -1.94 -9.03
N HIS A 111 -4.91 -1.32 -8.57
CA HIS A 111 -4.92 -0.50 -7.36
C HIS A 111 -5.82 -1.14 -6.31
N PHE A 112 -5.32 -1.21 -5.07
CA PHE A 112 -6.02 -1.84 -3.97
C PHE A 112 -6.19 -0.84 -2.84
N ARG A 113 -7.44 -0.50 -2.53
CA ARG A 113 -7.77 0.21 -1.30
C ARG A 113 -7.79 -0.77 -0.16
N ILE A 114 -7.09 -0.43 0.92
CA ILE A 114 -7.03 -1.22 2.15
C ILE A 114 -7.49 -0.34 3.32
N PHE A 115 -8.54 -0.74 4.03
CA PHE A 115 -8.96 -0.06 5.24
C PHE A 115 -8.96 -1.04 6.41
N ALA A 116 -8.15 -0.74 7.42
CA ALA A 116 -8.00 -1.61 8.60
C ALA A 116 -8.72 -1.00 9.80
N THR A 117 -9.40 -1.85 10.56
CA THR A 117 -9.97 -1.54 11.87
C THR A 117 -9.69 -2.69 12.84
N GLU A 118 -10.00 -2.51 14.12
CA GLU A 118 -9.90 -3.56 15.13
C GLU A 118 -10.87 -4.72 14.86
N ALA A 119 -11.91 -4.48 14.06
CA ALA A 119 -12.83 -5.52 13.58
C ALA A 119 -12.27 -6.34 12.41
N GLY A 120 -11.28 -5.83 11.66
CA GLY A 120 -10.67 -6.56 10.54
C GLY A 120 -10.08 -5.65 9.46
N VAL A 121 -9.66 -6.26 8.35
CA VAL A 121 -9.11 -5.55 7.19
C VAL A 121 -10.03 -5.72 6.00
N GLU A 122 -10.53 -4.62 5.46
CA GLU A 122 -11.20 -4.55 4.16
C GLU A 122 -10.15 -4.31 3.07
N ILE A 123 -10.19 -5.09 1.99
CA ILE A 123 -9.40 -4.84 0.78
C ILE A 123 -10.23 -4.99 -0.48
N LYS A 124 -10.22 -3.96 -1.33
CA LYS A 124 -10.90 -3.96 -2.64
C LYS A 124 -9.99 -3.43 -3.74
N GLU A 125 -10.11 -4.02 -4.93
CA GLU A 125 -9.49 -3.48 -6.15
C GLU A 125 -10.36 -2.33 -6.66
N VAL A 126 -9.75 -1.23 -7.11
CA VAL A 126 -10.42 0.02 -7.51
C VAL A 126 -9.90 0.58 -8.82
#